data_AF-A0A533Y0D9-F1
#
_entry.id   AF-A0A533Y0D9-F1
#
_cell.length_a   1.000
_cell.length_b   1.000
_cell.length_c   1.000
_cell.angle_alpha   90.00
_cell.angle_beta   90.00
_cell.angle_gamma   90.00
#
_symmetry.space_group_name_H-M   'P 1'
#
loop_
_entity.id
_entity.type
_entity.pdbx_description
1 polymer ?
#
loop_
_entity_poly.entity_id
_entity_poly.type
_entity_poly.pdbx_seq_one_letter_code
_entity_poly.pdbx_strand_id
1 'polypeptide(L)'
;MSSEVLELLKLSLAVFIVSFTGTALVRRLAHRFGWMAKPREDRWHKQPIALHGGVGFFLAFILGAVWVVARNGGIEWLESLSSATLSEEVILIGALLAGSFLMFFFGLWDDPSLCFRSLQRACLFLRAECFL
;
A
#
# COMPACT_ATOMS: atom_id res chain seq x y z
N MET A 1 -3.63 -0.90 -33.82
CA MET A 1 -2.65 -0.02 -33.15
C MET A 1 -3.34 1.07 -32.33
N SER A 2 -4.24 1.87 -32.90
CA SER A 2 -4.96 2.92 -32.16
C SER A 2 -5.88 2.40 -31.05
N SER A 3 -6.50 1.23 -31.23
CA SER A 3 -7.38 0.59 -30.24
C SER A 3 -6.61 0.10 -29.00
N GLU A 4 -5.50 -0.60 -29.20
CA GLU A 4 -4.59 -1.08 -28.13
C GLU A 4 -4.08 0.08 -27.26
N VAL A 5 -3.60 1.15 -27.91
CA VAL A 5 -3.10 2.34 -27.21
C VAL A 5 -4.22 3.04 -26.43
N LEU A 6 -5.43 3.11 -27.00
CA LEU A 6 -6.59 3.67 -26.31
C LEU A 6 -6.97 2.85 -25.06
N GLU A 7 -6.84 1.53 -25.09
CA GLU A 7 -7.07 0.70 -23.91
C GLU A 7 -6.00 0.87 -22.85
N LEU A 8 -4.72 0.89 -23.22
CA LEU A 8 -3.63 1.16 -22.28
C LEU A 8 -3.78 2.53 -21.61
N LEU A 9 -4.24 3.53 -22.36
CA LEU A 9 -4.52 4.87 -21.84
C LEU A 9 -5.68 4.84 -20.82
N LYS A 10 -6.77 4.14 -21.13
CA LYS A 10 -7.91 3.96 -20.20
C LYS A 10 -7.47 3.26 -18.91
N LEU A 11 -6.64 2.22 -19.01
CA LEU A 11 -6.12 1.50 -17.84
C LEU A 11 -5.19 2.38 -17.01
N SER A 12 -4.27 3.11 -17.65
CA SER A 12 -3.36 4.02 -16.95
C SER A 12 -4.12 5.10 -16.18
N LEU A 13 -5.16 5.68 -16.81
CA LEU A 13 -6.02 6.66 -16.17
C LEU A 13 -6.83 6.06 -15.02
N ALA A 14 -7.38 4.86 -15.20
CA ALA A 14 -8.12 4.15 -14.15
C ALA A 14 -7.22 3.86 -12.94
N VAL A 15 -6.03 3.31 -13.14
CA VAL A 15 -5.06 3.02 -12.06
C VAL A 15 -4.64 4.30 -11.36
N PHE A 16 -4.42 5.39 -12.10
CA PHE A 16 -4.11 6.70 -11.52
C PHE A 16 -5.24 7.20 -10.60
N ILE A 17 -6.49 7.15 -11.07
CA ILE A 17 -7.66 7.58 -10.28
C ILE A 17 -7.83 6.71 -9.02
N VAL A 18 -7.68 5.38 -9.15
CA VAL A 18 -7.78 4.45 -8.01
C VAL A 18 -6.64 4.69 -7.01
N SER A 19 -5.42 4.90 -7.48
CA SER A 19 -4.27 5.20 -6.62
C SER A 19 -4.43 6.54 -5.90
N PHE A 20 -4.90 7.57 -6.61
CA PHE A 20 -5.12 8.90 -6.03
C PHE A 20 -6.21 8.87 -4.95
N THR A 21 -7.34 8.24 -5.25
CA THR A 21 -8.45 8.11 -4.30
C THR A 21 -8.09 7.20 -3.13
N GLY A 22 -7.39 6.09 -3.37
CA GLY A 22 -6.87 5.20 -2.33
C GLY A 22 -5.91 5.91 -1.39
N THR A 23 -4.94 6.65 -1.91
CA THR A 23 -3.99 7.44 -1.11
C THR A 23 -4.68 8.55 -0.31
N ALA A 24 -5.64 9.25 -0.92
CA ALA A 24 -6.43 10.27 -0.22
C ALA A 24 -7.29 9.66 0.92
N LEU A 25 -7.85 8.46 0.70
CA LEU A 25 -8.63 7.76 1.70
C LEU A 25 -7.75 7.30 2.86
N VAL A 26 -6.60 6.67 2.58
CA VAL A 26 -5.64 6.26 3.61
C VAL A 26 -5.14 7.47 4.40
N ARG A 27 -4.92 8.62 3.76
CA ARG A 27 -4.60 9.87 4.46
C ARG A 27 -5.71 10.27 5.43
N ARG A 28 -6.98 10.24 5.01
CA ARG A 28 -8.12 10.55 5.89
C ARG A 28 -8.26 9.55 7.04
N LEU A 29 -8.03 8.25 6.77
CA LEU A 29 -8.03 7.21 7.80
C LEU A 29 -6.87 7.41 8.79
N ALA A 30 -5.67 7.75 8.32
CA ALA A 30 -4.53 8.05 9.19
C ALA A 30 -4.80 9.26 10.10
N HIS A 31 -5.49 10.29 9.61
CA HIS A 31 -5.95 11.40 10.45
C HIS A 31 -6.98 10.94 11.49
N ARG A 32 -7.93 10.07 11.11
CA ARG A 32 -9.00 9.57 11.99
C ARG A 32 -8.50 8.58 13.05
N PHE A 33 -7.53 7.72 12.72
CA PHE A 33 -6.92 6.74 13.62
C PHE A 33 -5.72 7.30 14.40
N GLY A 34 -5.32 8.55 14.15
CA GLY A 34 -4.19 9.19 14.84
C GLY A 34 -2.82 8.63 14.46
N TRP A 35 -2.71 7.94 13.31
CA TRP A 35 -1.46 7.42 12.72
C TRP A 35 -0.63 8.54 12.09
N MET A 36 -0.39 9.58 12.87
CA MET A 36 0.35 10.76 12.47
C MET A 36 1.66 10.83 13.25
N ALA A 37 2.78 10.93 12.53
CA ALA A 37 4.06 11.20 13.13
C ALA A 37 4.02 12.57 13.81
N LYS A 38 4.17 12.60 15.14
CA LYS A 38 4.29 13.86 15.88
C LYS A 38 5.60 14.56 15.47
N PRO A 39 5.57 15.87 15.16
CA PRO A 39 6.78 16.62 14.86
C PRO A 39 7.74 16.54 16.07
N ARG A 40 9.00 16.21 15.80
CA ARG A 40 10.11 16.25 16.77
C ARG A 40 10.84 17.58 16.55
N GLU A 41 11.22 18.26 17.63
CA GLU A 41 11.93 19.56 17.59
C GLU A 41 13.27 19.50 16.83
N ASP A 42 13.87 18.31 16.73
CA ASP A 42 15.12 18.03 16.03
C ASP A 42 14.98 17.98 14.48
N ARG A 43 13.76 18.03 13.94
CA ARG A 43 13.51 17.94 12.49
C ARG A 43 12.76 19.19 12.03
N TRP A 44 13.23 19.88 10.98
CA TRP A 44 12.62 21.10 10.42
C TRP A 44 11.14 20.98 9.99
N HIS A 45 10.56 19.77 9.98
CA HIS A 45 9.18 19.49 9.62
C HIS A 45 8.24 19.81 10.78
N LYS A 46 7.50 20.91 10.68
CA LYS A 46 6.51 21.34 11.70
C LYS A 46 5.11 20.71 11.52
N GLN A 47 4.85 20.01 10.41
CA GLN A 47 3.54 19.45 10.11
C GLN A 47 3.50 17.93 10.38
N PRO A 48 2.41 17.40 10.96
CA PRO A 48 2.22 15.97 11.16
C PRO A 48 2.09 15.26 9.80
N ILE A 49 2.94 14.25 9.60
CA ILE A 49 2.97 13.45 8.36
C ILE A 49 2.22 12.15 8.62
N ALA A 50 1.35 11.74 7.68
CA ALA A 50 0.65 10.46 7.75
C ALA A 50 1.66 9.33 7.60
N LEU A 51 1.67 8.41 8.56
CA LEU A 51 2.42 7.15 8.47
C LEU A 51 1.58 6.20 7.59
N HIS A 52 2.21 5.38 6.74
CA HIS A 52 1.57 4.36 5.89
C HIS A 52 0.91 4.84 4.59
N GLY A 53 1.48 5.85 3.91
CA GLY A 53 1.02 6.23 2.55
C GLY A 53 1.06 5.09 1.52
N GLY A 54 1.94 4.10 1.73
CA GLY A 54 2.10 2.95 0.84
C GLY A 54 0.88 2.06 0.69
N VAL A 55 0.05 1.96 1.75
CA VAL A 55 -1.18 1.15 1.73
C VAL A 55 -2.18 1.65 0.69
N GLY A 56 -2.20 2.96 0.44
CA GLY A 56 -3.15 3.58 -0.48
C GLY A 56 -2.91 3.21 -1.94
N PHE A 57 -1.66 3.23 -2.39
CA PHE A 57 -1.34 2.90 -3.78
C PHE A 57 -1.16 1.39 -4.01
N PHE A 58 -0.79 0.62 -2.98
CA PHE A 58 -0.57 -0.82 -3.13
C PHE A 58 -1.84 -1.55 -3.57
N LEU A 59 -3.02 -1.12 -3.13
CA LEU A 59 -4.30 -1.63 -3.63
C LEU A 59 -4.47 -1.39 -5.13
N ALA A 60 -4.13 -0.19 -5.62
CA ALA A 60 -4.19 0.12 -7.05
C ALA A 60 -3.19 -0.71 -7.86
N PHE A 61 -2.00 -0.94 -7.31
CA PHE A 61 -0.99 -1.80 -7.91
C PHE A 61 -1.47 -3.25 -8.05
N ILE A 62 -2.02 -3.85 -6.99
CA ILE A 62 -2.55 -5.22 -7.03
C ILE A 62 -3.73 -5.33 -8.00
N LEU A 63 -4.67 -4.38 -7.98
CA LEU A 63 -5.81 -4.39 -8.90
C LEU A 63 -5.36 -4.27 -10.37
N GLY A 64 -4.39 -3.40 -10.65
CA GLY A 64 -3.80 -3.27 -11.98
C GLY A 64 -3.08 -4.54 -12.43
N ALA A 65 -2.28 -5.14 -11.54
CA ALA A 65 -1.57 -6.40 -11.82
C ALA A 65 -2.56 -7.55 -12.10
N VAL A 66 -3.59 -7.71 -11.26
CA VAL A 66 -4.63 -8.73 -11.45
C VAL A 66 -5.37 -8.51 -12.78
N TRP A 67 -5.70 -7.27 -13.12
CA TRP A 67 -6.36 -6.97 -14.40
C TRP A 67 -5.51 -7.36 -15.61
N VAL A 68 -4.21 -7.05 -15.58
CA VAL A 68 -3.28 -7.40 -16.66
C VAL A 68 -3.12 -8.92 -16.79
N VAL A 69 -2.96 -9.63 -15.67
CA VAL A 69 -2.87 -11.10 -15.66
C VAL A 69 -4.18 -11.73 -16.15
N ALA A 70 -5.34 -11.23 -15.70
CA ALA A 70 -6.65 -11.72 -16.12
C ALA A 70 -6.85 -11.57 -17.63
N ARG A 71 -6.38 -10.47 -18.23
CA ARG A 71 -6.48 -10.22 -19.67
C ARG A 71 -5.54 -11.10 -20.50
N ASN A 72 -4.32 -11.35 -20.02
CA ASN A 72 -3.25 -12.00 -20.79
C ASN A 72 -3.17 -13.52 -20.61
N GLY A 73 -4.11 -14.15 -19.90
CA GLY A 73 -4.10 -15.61 -19.72
C GLY A 73 -4.89 -16.13 -18.50
N GLY A 74 -5.61 -15.28 -17.77
CA GLY A 74 -6.62 -15.72 -16.80
C GLY A 74 -6.11 -16.70 -15.74
N ILE A 75 -6.92 -17.71 -15.42
CA ILE A 75 -6.65 -18.75 -14.40
C ILE A 75 -5.59 -19.77 -14.89
N GLU A 76 -5.29 -19.82 -16.20
CA GLU A 76 -4.28 -20.71 -16.77
C GLU A 76 -2.87 -20.41 -16.22
N TRP A 77 -2.60 -19.15 -15.87
CA TRP A 77 -1.38 -18.75 -15.13
C TRP A 77 -1.28 -19.43 -13.76
N LEU A 78 -2.40 -19.62 -13.07
CA LEU A 78 -2.46 -20.27 -11.76
C LEU A 78 -2.21 -21.78 -11.86
N GLU A 79 -2.66 -22.41 -12.94
CA GLU A 79 -2.40 -23.83 -13.20
C GLU A 79 -0.98 -24.09 -13.69
N SER A 80 -0.39 -23.14 -14.42
CA SER A 80 1.04 -23.14 -14.79
C SER A 80 1.96 -23.03 -13.56
N LEU A 81 1.51 -22.35 -12.49
CA LEU A 81 2.20 -22.29 -11.20
C LEU A 81 2.20 -23.62 -10.43
N SER A 82 1.25 -24.51 -10.72
CA SER A 82 1.06 -25.81 -10.07
C SER A 82 1.80 -26.96 -10.78
N SER A 83 2.05 -26.83 -12.08
CA SER A 83 2.83 -27.80 -12.86
C SER A 83 4.30 -27.36 -12.89
N ALA A 84 5.23 -28.27 -12.58
CA ALA A 84 6.68 -27.99 -12.46
C ALA A 84 7.40 -27.64 -13.78
N THR A 85 6.67 -27.14 -14.77
CA THR A 85 7.12 -26.66 -16.09
C THR A 85 6.78 -25.18 -16.21
N LEU A 86 7.51 -24.35 -15.49
CA LEU A 86 7.32 -22.89 -15.50
C LEU A 86 8.06 -22.28 -16.70
N SER A 87 7.35 -21.53 -17.54
CA SER A 87 7.97 -20.61 -18.50
C SER A 87 8.66 -19.46 -17.77
N GLU A 88 9.80 -18.99 -18.31
CA GLU A 88 10.63 -17.94 -17.68
C GLU A 88 9.82 -16.66 -17.34
N GLU A 89 8.83 -16.34 -18.17
CA GLU A 89 7.93 -15.18 -17.99
C GLU A 89 7.07 -15.29 -16.73
N VAL A 90 6.54 -16.49 -16.44
CA VAL A 90 5.70 -16.73 -15.26
C VAL A 90 6.51 -16.64 -13.98
N ILE A 91 7.74 -17.17 -14.02
CA ILE A 91 8.69 -17.08 -12.90
C ILE A 91 9.01 -15.62 -12.60
N LEU A 92 9.30 -14.81 -13.62
CA LEU A 92 9.66 -13.40 -13.45
C LEU A 92 8.51 -12.57 -12.88
N ILE A 93 7.30 -12.70 -13.44
CA ILE A 93 6.13 -11.96 -12.95
C ILE A 93 5.74 -12.43 -11.55
N GLY A 94 5.77 -13.74 -11.29
CA GLY A 94 5.52 -14.31 -9.97
C GLY A 94 6.53 -13.81 -8.93
N ALA A 95 7.83 -13.82 -9.26
CA ALA A 95 8.89 -13.32 -8.39
C ALA A 95 8.78 -11.81 -8.13
N LEU A 96 8.41 -11.01 -9.13
CA LEU A 96 8.17 -9.58 -8.96
C LEU A 96 6.98 -9.29 -8.03
N LEU A 97 5.87 -10.02 -8.20
CA LEU A 97 4.70 -9.88 -7.34
C LEU A 97 4.99 -10.35 -5.91
N ALA A 98 5.65 -11.49 -5.75
CA ALA A 98 6.06 -12.00 -4.45
C ALA A 98 7.05 -11.05 -3.75
N GLY A 99 8.06 -10.54 -4.47
CA GLY A 99 9.02 -9.57 -3.96
C GLY A 99 8.36 -8.25 -3.57
N SER A 100 7.44 -7.74 -4.39
CA SER A 100 6.67 -6.53 -4.09
C SER A 100 5.80 -6.71 -2.85
N PHE A 101 5.17 -7.87 -2.70
CA PHE A 101 4.36 -8.22 -1.53
C PHE A 101 5.21 -8.32 -0.27
N LEU A 102 6.36 -9.02 -0.33
CA LEU A 102 7.30 -9.09 0.78
C LEU A 102 7.80 -7.70 1.18
N MET A 103 8.24 -6.88 0.22
CA MET A 103 8.71 -5.52 0.50
C MET A 103 7.61 -4.65 1.12
N PHE A 104 6.36 -4.78 0.67
CA PHE A 104 5.22 -4.10 1.26
C PHE A 104 4.95 -4.55 2.70
N PHE A 105 4.96 -5.87 2.94
CA PHE A 105 4.76 -6.44 4.29
C PHE A 105 5.89 -6.07 5.24
N PHE A 106 7.14 -6.15 4.80
CA PHE A 106 8.28 -5.69 5.58
C PHE A 106 8.21 -4.19 5.83
N GLY A 107 7.80 -3.38 4.85
CA GLY A 107 7.58 -1.95 5.05
C GLY A 107 6.47 -1.62 6.06
N LEU A 108 5.42 -2.46 6.13
CA LEU A 108 4.40 -2.38 7.18
C LEU A 108 4.92 -2.86 8.55
N TRP A 109 5.79 -3.88 8.55
CA TRP A 109 6.35 -4.49 9.75
C TRP A 109 7.47 -3.65 10.37
N ASP A 110 8.24 -2.93 9.55
CA ASP A 110 9.36 -2.05 9.95
C ASP A 110 8.87 -0.77 10.64
N ASP A 111 7.56 -0.54 10.72
CA ASP A 111 6.95 0.55 11.47
C ASP A 111 6.24 0.09 12.77
N PRO A 112 6.92 -0.63 13.72
CA PRO A 112 6.36 -0.96 15.03
C PRO A 112 6.23 0.28 15.95
N SER A 113 6.57 1.48 15.45
CA SER A 113 6.52 2.73 16.21
C SER A 113 5.08 3.18 16.56
N LEU A 114 4.07 2.52 16.01
CA LEU A 114 2.65 2.60 16.38
C LEU A 114 2.34 2.08 17.78
N CYS A 115 3.01 1.00 18.23
CA CYS A 115 2.64 0.28 19.45
C CYS A 115 3.10 1.00 20.72
N PHE A 116 4.26 1.67 20.68
CA PHE A 116 4.84 2.28 21.89
C PHE A 116 4.29 3.68 22.19
N ARG A 117 3.79 4.41 21.17
CA ARG A 117 3.43 5.84 21.30
C ARG A 117 1.94 6.13 21.45
N SER A 118 1.07 5.22 20.99
CA SER A 118 -0.38 5.28 21.24
C SER A 118 -0.70 4.95 22.70
N LEU A 119 -0.05 3.93 23.27
CA LEU A 119 -0.14 3.56 24.69
C LEU A 119 0.39 4.67 25.61
N GLN A 120 1.47 5.36 25.21
CA GLN A 120 2.03 6.47 25.98
C GLN A 120 1.06 7.66 26.09
N ARG A 121 0.24 7.92 25.06
CA ARG A 121 -0.79 8.98 25.13
C ARG A 121 -2.03 8.54 25.92
N ALA A 122 -2.43 7.27 25.86
CA ALA A 122 -3.51 6.76 26.69
C ALA A 122 -3.16 6.88 28.20
N CYS A 123 -1.93 6.55 28.59
CA CYS A 123 -1.44 6.78 29.96
C CYS A 123 -1.32 8.27 30.33
N LEU A 124 -0.88 9.14 29.40
CA LEU A 124 -0.78 10.59 29.68
C LEU A 124 -2.15 11.27 29.79
N PHE A 125 -3.15 10.81 29.02
CA PHE A 125 -4.53 11.34 29.11
C PHE A 125 -5.19 10.92 30.43
N LEU A 126 -5.02 9.67 30.86
CA LEU A 126 -5.49 9.20 32.18
C LEU A 126 -4.79 9.90 33.36
N ARG A 127 -3.54 10.37 33.19
CA ARG A 127 -2.83 11.13 34.24
C ARG A 127 -3.27 12.60 34.31
N ALA A 128 -3.83 13.15 33.23
CA ALA A 128 -4.29 14.54 33.18
C ALA A 128 -5.67 14.73 33.84
N GLU A 129 -6.54 13.70 33.81
CA GLU A 129 -7.87 13.78 34.43
C GLU A 129 -7.88 13.55 35.95
N CYS A 130 -6.75 13.13 36.55
CA CYS A 130 -6.65 12.92 38.00
C CYS A 130 -6.14 14.17 38.77
N PHE A 131 -5.98 15.31 38.08
CA PHE A 131 -5.46 16.57 38.65
C PHE A 131 -6.45 17.75 38.56
N LEU A 132 -7.73 17.47 38.32
CA LEU A 132 -8.84 18.43 38.38
C LEU A 132 -9.89 17.95 39.39
#